data_AF-A0A1Q3T969-F1
#
_entry.id   AF-A0A1Q3T969-F1
#
_cell.length_a   1.000
_cell.length_b   1.000
_cell.length_c   1.000
_cell.angle_alpha   90.00
_cell.angle_beta   90.00
_cell.angle_gamma   90.00
#
_symmetry.space_group_name_H-M   'P 1'
#
loop_
_entity.id
_entity.type
_entity.pdbx_description
1 polymer ?
#
loop_
_entity_poly.entity_id
_entity_poly.type
_entity_poly.pdbx_seq_one_letter_code
_entity_poly.pdbx_strand_id
1 'polypeptide(L)'
;MMNNTEMTKLYDTLLCIPGMNENIKFNLQVNRKLVLLLSQIIEAGIAVQKEQGSVLSFFPDDAGQELKELIADMLEKAGLNSLHEKLKGFNGR
;
A
#
# COMPACT_ATOMS: atom_id res chain seq x y z
N MET A 1 3.26 -18.09 20.54
CA MET A 1 3.10 -17.46 19.21
C MET A 1 1.66 -17.03 19.12
N MET A 2 1.40 -15.78 18.76
CA MET A 2 0.02 -15.33 18.54
C MET A 2 -0.53 -16.03 17.30
N ASN A 3 -1.72 -16.62 17.41
CA ASN A 3 -2.34 -17.31 16.28
C ASN A 3 -3.04 -16.31 15.35
N ASN A 4 -3.23 -16.69 14.08
CA ASN A 4 -3.76 -15.84 13.01
C ASN A 4 -5.07 -15.11 13.40
N THR A 5 -5.98 -15.79 14.12
CA THR A 5 -7.23 -15.23 14.66
C THR A 5 -7.03 -14.12 15.68
N GLU A 6 -5.99 -14.18 16.51
CA GLU A 6 -5.69 -13.14 17.50
C GLU A 6 -5.14 -11.88 16.81
N MET A 7 -4.38 -12.06 15.74
CA MET A 7 -3.89 -10.96 14.91
C MET A 7 -5.02 -10.26 14.14
N THR A 8 -5.97 -11.01 13.57
CA THR A 8 -7.17 -10.40 12.94
C THR A 8 -7.92 -9.49 13.91
N LYS A 9 -8.24 -10.00 15.10
CA LYS A 9 -8.97 -9.23 16.11
C LYS A 9 -8.21 -7.98 16.56
N LEU A 10 -6.88 -8.08 16.64
CA LEU A 10 -6.03 -6.93 16.98
C LEU A 10 -6.12 -5.85 15.90
N TYR A 11 -5.95 -6.22 14.63
CA TYR A 11 -6.04 -5.28 13.50
C TYR A 11 -7.43 -4.66 13.41
N ASP A 12 -8.51 -5.44 13.54
CA ASP A 12 -9.88 -4.92 13.56
C ASP A 12 -10.05 -3.88 14.67
N THR A 13 -9.58 -4.19 15.89
CA THR A 13 -9.70 -3.28 17.03
C THR A 13 -8.91 -1.99 16.81
N LEU A 14 -7.69 -2.07 16.27
CA LEU A 14 -6.85 -0.92 15.99
C LEU A 14 -7.47 -0.02 14.91
N LEU A 15 -8.00 -0.62 13.84
CA LEU A 15 -8.60 0.11 12.72
C LEU A 15 -9.95 0.74 13.09
N CYS A 16 -10.64 0.24 14.13
CA CYS A 16 -11.86 0.84 14.67
C CYS A 16 -11.61 2.01 15.65
N ILE A 17 -10.36 2.40 15.93
CA ILE A 17 -10.07 3.54 16.81
C ILE A 17 -10.64 4.83 16.17
N PRO A 18 -11.41 5.66 16.93
CA PRO A 18 -11.87 6.95 16.44
C PRO A 18 -10.70 7.80 15.95
N GLY A 19 -10.83 8.38 14.76
CA GLY A 19 -9.78 9.18 14.13
C GLY A 19 -8.94 8.43 13.09
N MET A 20 -9.04 7.10 12.97
CA MET A 20 -8.27 6.34 11.98
C MET A 20 -8.64 6.64 10.51
N ASN A 21 -9.84 7.18 10.27
CA ASN A 21 -10.30 7.62 8.95
C ASN A 21 -10.19 9.14 8.74
N GLU A 22 -9.51 9.87 9.63
CA GLU A 22 -9.34 11.31 9.49
C GLU A 22 -8.26 11.64 8.46
N ASN A 23 -8.55 12.59 7.57
CA ASN A 23 -7.58 13.08 6.60
C ASN A 23 -6.48 13.88 7.31
N ILE A 24 -5.25 13.38 7.25
CA ILE A 24 -4.07 14.08 7.75
C ILE A 24 -3.27 14.74 6.63
N LYS A 25 -2.60 15.85 6.94
CA LYS A 25 -1.60 16.42 6.03
C LYS A 25 -0.30 15.62 6.13
N PHE A 26 -0.02 14.83 5.10
CA PHE A 26 1.19 14.02 5.02
C PHE A 26 2.23 14.69 4.11
N ASN A 27 3.29 15.26 4.69
CA ASN A 27 4.38 15.90 3.95
C ASN A 27 5.60 14.98 3.89
N LEU A 28 5.83 14.36 2.74
CA LEU A 28 6.92 13.42 2.51
C LEU A 28 7.99 14.02 1.59
N GLN A 29 9.22 14.17 2.08
CA GLN A 29 10.37 14.57 1.28
C GLN A 29 11.23 13.36 0.95
N VAL A 30 11.03 12.80 -0.25
CA VAL A 30 11.77 11.64 -0.75
C VAL A 30 12.28 11.91 -2.16
N ASN A 31 13.36 11.23 -2.55
CA ASN A 31 13.87 11.32 -3.92
C ASN A 31 13.06 10.41 -4.87
N ARG A 32 13.19 10.68 -6.18
CA ARG A 32 12.49 9.91 -7.24
C ARG A 32 12.73 8.40 -7.16
N LYS A 33 13.95 7.98 -6.77
CA LYS A 33 14.30 6.56 -6.60
C LYS A 33 13.42 5.91 -5.52
N LEU A 34 13.27 6.55 -4.37
CA LEU A 34 12.46 6.02 -3.27
C LEU A 34 10.98 5.97 -3.65
N VAL A 35 10.45 6.99 -4.33
CA VAL A 35 9.05 6.96 -4.82
C VAL A 35 8.80 5.76 -5.71
N LEU A 36 9.70 5.49 -6.66
CA LEU A 36 9.57 4.38 -7.59
C LEU A 36 9.70 3.01 -6.91
N LEU A 37 10.58 2.88 -5.92
CA LEU A 37 10.71 1.63 -5.16
C LEU A 37 9.50 1.40 -4.25
N LEU A 38 8.99 2.46 -3.62
CA LEU A 38 7.79 2.39 -2.78
C LEU A 38 6.57 1.99 -3.59
N SER A 39 6.37 2.56 -4.79
CA SER A 39 5.25 2.18 -5.65
C SER A 39 5.27 0.68 -5.98
N GLN A 40 6.43 0.13 -6.32
CA GLN A 40 6.60 -1.30 -6.63
C GLN A 40 6.35 -2.21 -5.43
N ILE A 41 6.84 -1.83 -4.24
CA ILE A 41 6.63 -2.61 -3.01
C ILE A 41 5.15 -2.66 -2.64
N ILE A 42 4.46 -1.53 -2.70
CA ILE A 42 3.04 -1.45 -2.35
C ILE A 42 2.20 -2.23 -3.39
N GLU A 43 2.49 -2.10 -4.69
CA GLU A 43 1.82 -2.89 -5.73
C GLU A 43 2.02 -4.39 -5.55
N ALA A 44 3.26 -4.83 -5.25
CA ALA A 44 3.56 -6.23 -4.96
C ALA A 44 2.83 -6.74 -3.71
N GLY A 45 2.77 -5.91 -2.66
CA GLY A 45 1.99 -6.21 -1.46
C GLY A 45 0.51 -6.43 -1.80
N ILE A 46 -0.12 -5.49 -2.50
CA ILE A 46 -1.53 -5.60 -2.89
C ILE A 46 -1.79 -6.87 -3.72
N ALA A 47 -0.86 -7.26 -4.60
CA ALA A 47 -0.98 -8.50 -5.38
C ALA A 47 -1.00 -9.77 -4.49
N VAL A 48 -0.32 -9.72 -3.35
CA VAL A 48 -0.19 -10.82 -2.36
C VAL A 48 -1.27 -10.75 -1.27
N GLN A 49 -2.17 -9.75 -1.30
CA GLN A 49 -3.22 -9.54 -0.28
C GLN A 49 -4.12 -10.78 -0.07
N LYS A 50 -4.22 -11.68 -1.06
CA LYS A 50 -5.03 -12.90 -0.99
C LYS A 50 -4.30 -14.13 -0.42
N GLU A 51 -3.01 -14.04 -0.10
CA GLU A 51 -2.28 -15.14 0.50
C GLU A 51 -2.58 -15.26 2.01
N GLN A 52 -2.98 -16.46 2.45
CA GLN A 52 -3.27 -16.73 3.86
C GLN A 52 -2.01 -16.54 4.71
N GLY A 53 -2.07 -15.65 5.70
CA GLY A 53 -0.96 -15.35 6.62
C GLY A 53 -0.14 -14.11 6.27
N SER A 54 -0.46 -13.41 5.17
CA SER A 54 0.08 -12.08 4.90
C SER A 54 -0.54 -11.05 5.85
N VAL A 55 0.22 -10.06 6.31
CA VAL A 55 -0.32 -8.93 7.11
C VAL A 55 -1.46 -8.22 6.37
N LEU A 56 -1.42 -8.26 5.04
CA LEU A 56 -2.41 -7.64 4.17
C LEU A 56 -3.76 -8.39 4.15
N SER A 57 -3.82 -9.65 4.63
CA SER A 57 -5.09 -10.36 4.78
C SER A 57 -5.96 -9.80 5.91
N PHE A 58 -5.42 -8.92 6.76
CA PHE A 58 -6.16 -8.22 7.81
C PHE A 58 -6.54 -6.79 7.41
N PHE A 59 -6.20 -6.35 6.21
CA PHE A 59 -6.49 -5.00 5.77
C PHE A 59 -7.93 -4.93 5.25
N PRO A 60 -8.61 -3.79 5.44
CA PRO A 60 -9.92 -3.53 4.84
C PRO A 60 -9.93 -3.75 3.33
N ASP A 61 -11.08 -4.16 2.78
CA ASP A 61 -11.24 -4.45 1.34
C ASP A 61 -10.97 -3.21 0.45
N ASP A 62 -11.18 -2.01 0.98
CA ASP A 62 -10.93 -0.72 0.35
C ASP A 62 -9.48 -0.23 0.48
N ALA A 63 -8.73 -0.69 1.48
CA ALA A 63 -7.34 -0.27 1.70
C ALA A 63 -6.43 -0.52 0.48
N GLY A 64 -6.70 -1.59 -0.28
CA GLY A 64 -5.96 -1.88 -1.52
C GLY A 64 -6.21 -0.85 -2.62
N GLN A 65 -7.41 -0.26 -2.67
CA GLN A 65 -7.77 0.79 -3.61
C GLN A 65 -7.19 2.14 -3.17
N GLU A 66 -7.30 2.49 -1.89
CA GLU A 66 -6.71 3.71 -1.32
C GLU A 66 -5.18 3.75 -1.51
N LEU A 67 -4.51 2.61 -1.30
CA LEU A 67 -3.06 2.50 -1.55
C LEU A 67 -2.70 2.70 -3.03
N LYS A 68 -3.53 2.23 -3.98
CA LYS A 68 -3.30 2.48 -5.42
C LYS A 68 -3.43 3.96 -5.75
N GLU A 69 -4.43 4.63 -5.20
CA GLU A 69 -4.64 6.07 -5.39
C GLU A 69 -3.45 6.85 -4.82
N LEU A 70 -2.98 6.50 -3.63
CA LEU A 70 -1.80 7.09 -3.02
C LEU A 70 -0.53 6.91 -3.88
N ILE A 71 -0.32 5.73 -4.45
CA ILE A 71 0.81 5.47 -5.37
C ILE A 71 0.72 6.33 -6.62
N ALA A 72 -0.47 6.42 -7.24
CA ALA A 72 -0.70 7.23 -8.43
C ALA A 72 -0.36 8.70 -8.15
N ASP A 73 -0.82 9.23 -7.03
CA ASP A 73 -0.55 10.59 -6.55
C ASP A 73 0.95 10.85 -6.35
N MET A 74 1.66 9.89 -5.72
CA MET A 74 3.11 10.00 -5.50
C MET A 74 3.89 9.98 -6.82
N LEU A 75 3.54 9.08 -7.74
CA LEU A 75 4.20 8.98 -9.04
C LEU A 75 3.94 10.20 -9.92
N GLU A 76 2.73 10.77 -9.86
CA GLU A 76 2.39 12.01 -10.55
C GLU A 76 3.22 13.18 -10.01
N LYS A 77 3.24 13.38 -8.69
CA LYS A 77 4.04 14.43 -8.02
C LYS A 77 5.54 14.29 -8.29
N ALA A 78 6.03 13.06 -8.45
CA ALA A 78 7.44 12.79 -8.78
C ALA A 78 7.76 12.89 -10.29
N GLY A 79 6.74 12.95 -11.16
CA GLY A 79 6.89 12.92 -12.61
C GLY A 79 7.36 11.57 -13.16
N LEU A 80 6.98 10.47 -12.49
CA LEU A 80 7.48 9.12 -12.76
C LEU A 80 6.46 8.17 -13.39
N ASN A 81 5.20 8.60 -13.59
CA ASN A 81 4.13 7.78 -14.17
C ASN A 81 4.57 7.05 -15.45
N SER A 82 5.19 7.76 -16.40
CA SER A 82 5.62 7.17 -17.67
C SER A 82 6.76 6.14 -17.52
N LEU A 83 7.66 6.34 -16.56
CA LEU A 83 8.74 5.39 -16.27
C LEU A 83 8.20 4.14 -15.56
N HIS A 84 7.30 4.33 -14.60
CA HIS A 84 6.63 3.26 -13.88
C HIS A 84 5.87 2.31 -14.82
N GLU A 85 5.08 2.87 -15.74
CA GLU A 85 4.35 2.09 -16.73
C GLU A 85 5.27 1.32 -17.70
N LYS A 86 6.38 1.95 -18.13
CA LYS A 86 7.40 1.25 -18.93
C LYS A 86 7.99 0.06 -18.14
N LEU A 87 8.30 0.25 -16.86
CA LEU A 87 8.88 -0.80 -16.02
C LEU A 87 7.91 -1.95 -15.78
N LYS A 88 6.61 -1.69 -15.61
CA LYS A 88 5.59 -2.75 -15.58
C LYS A 88 5.60 -3.59 -16.85
N GLY A 89 5.72 -2.94 -18.01
CA GLY A 89 5.86 -3.62 -19.30
C GLY A 89 7.14 -4.46 -19.44
N PHE A 90 8.20 -4.11 -18.70
CA PHE A 90 9.44 -4.89 -18.66
C PHE A 90 9.41 -6.07 -17.68
N ASN A 91 8.78 -5.90 -16.52
CA ASN A 91 8.68 -6.94 -15.48
C ASN A 91 7.60 -8.00 -15.79
N GLY A 92 6.76 -7.79 -16.81
CA GLY A 92 5.78 -8.77 -17.29
C GLY A 92 6.32 -9.83 -18.26
N ARG A 93 7.65 -10.08 -18.26
CA ARG A 93 8.32 -11.14 -19.04
C ARG A 93 9.06 -12.10 -18.14
#